data_AF-A0A7C3F7Z1-F1
#
_entry.id   AF-A0A7C3F7Z1-F1
#
_cell.length_a   1.000
_cell.length_b   1.000
_cell.length_c   1.000
_cell.angle_alpha   90.00
_cell.angle_beta   90.00
_cell.angle_gamma   90.00
#
_symmetry.space_group_name_H-M   'P 1'
#
loop_
_entity.id
_entity.type
_entity.pdbx_description
1 polymer ?
#
loop_
_entity_poly.entity_id
_entity_poly.type
_entity_poly.pdbx_seq_one_letter_code
_entity_poly.pdbx_strand_id
1 'polypeptide(L)' 'MECNQERNLAKCNCTYEPCSRKGLCCECISYHLKMRELPACCFPADAERTYDRSFEHFVRLHF' A
#
# COMPACT_ATOMS: atom_id res chain seq x y z
N MET A 1 6.26 12.58 13.16
CA MET A 1 4.95 12.99 12.63
C MET A 1 3.94 11.96 13.11
N GLU A 2 2.88 12.38 13.76
CA GLU A 2 1.85 11.46 14.28
C GLU A 2 0.99 10.94 13.12
N CYS A 3 0.78 9.62 13.06
CA CYS A 3 0.02 8.98 12.00
C CYS A 3 -1.45 8.80 12.42
N ASN A 4 -2.39 9.13 11.53
CA ASN A 4 -3.83 8.89 11.74
C ASN A 4 -4.19 7.41 11.51
N GLN A 5 -3.63 6.52 12.34
CA GLN A 5 -3.64 5.07 12.11
C GLN A 5 -5.04 4.49 11.97
N GLU A 6 -5.96 4.83 12.88
CA GLU A 6 -7.35 4.32 12.85
C GLU A 6 -8.05 4.67 11.53
N ARG A 7 -7.96 5.93 11.10
CA ARG A 7 -8.54 6.40 9.84
C ARG A 7 -7.90 5.75 8.62
N ASN A 8 -6.58 5.54 8.67
CA ASN A 8 -5.85 4.90 7.58
C ASN A 8 -6.16 3.40 7.48
N LEU A 9 -6.38 2.74 8.62
CA LEU A 9 -6.71 1.32 8.67
C LEU A 9 -8.03 1.04 7.93
N ALA A 10 -9.03 1.91 8.10
CA ALA A 10 -10.30 1.84 7.38
C ALA A 10 -10.17 1.95 5.84
N LYS A 11 -9.08 2.53 5.35
CA LYS A 11 -8.79 2.68 3.91
C LYS A 11 -7.72 1.72 3.39
N CYS A 12 -7.05 1.00 4.29
CA CYS A 12 -5.97 0.10 3.93
C CYS A 12 -6.57 -1.17 3.35
N ASN A 13 -6.35 -1.41 2.06
CA ASN A 13 -6.77 -2.61 1.34
C ASN A 13 -5.65 -3.67 1.23
N CYS A 14 -4.54 -3.51 1.96
CA CYS A 14 -3.43 -4.46 1.91
C CYS A 14 -3.91 -5.88 2.23
N THR A 15 -3.78 -6.78 1.25
CA THR A 15 -4.28 -8.17 1.31
C THR A 15 -3.31 -9.11 2.02
N TYR A 16 -2.08 -8.66 2.28
CA TYR A 16 -1.08 -9.43 3.01
C TYR A 16 -1.36 -9.44 4.52
N GLU A 17 -1.71 -10.62 5.04
CA GLU A 17 -1.69 -10.95 6.47
C GLU A 17 -0.44 -11.79 6.71
N PRO A 18 0.54 -11.40 7.56
CA PRO A 18 0.43 -10.60 8.79
C PRO A 18 1.11 -9.21 8.70
N CYS A 19 0.63 -8.29 7.86
CA CYS A 19 1.28 -6.99 7.69
C CYS A 19 1.23 -6.12 8.97
N SER A 20 2.39 -5.95 9.62
CA SER A 20 2.53 -5.15 10.84
C SER A 20 2.43 -3.63 10.64
N ARG A 21 2.41 -3.15 9.38
CA ARG A 21 2.45 -1.71 9.02
C ARG A 21 1.08 -1.17 8.58
N LYS A 22 0.00 -1.96 8.67
CA LYS A 22 -1.34 -1.52 8.26
C LYS A 22 -1.76 -0.27 9.04
N GLY A 23 -2.18 0.77 8.31
CA GLY A 23 -2.56 2.07 8.87
C GLY A 23 -1.39 3.00 9.22
N LEU A 24 -0.14 2.50 9.29
CA LEU A 24 1.07 3.29 9.57
C LEU A 24 1.66 3.83 8.27
N CYS A 25 1.08 4.89 7.71
CA CYS A 25 1.37 5.32 6.33
C CYS A 25 2.85 5.65 6.07
N CYS A 26 3.52 6.37 6.98
CA CYS A 26 4.92 6.74 6.83
C CYS A 26 5.84 5.50 6.81
N GLU A 27 5.59 4.52 7.69
CA GLU A 27 6.34 3.27 7.74
C GLU A 27 6.05 2.38 6.54
N CYS A 28 4.78 2.31 6.13
CA CYS A 28 4.33 1.54 4.97
C CYS A 28 4.99 2.04 3.68
N ILE A 29 4.94 3.36 3.43
CA ILE A 29 5.60 3.99 2.27
C ILE A 29 7.11 3.77 2.33
N SER A 30 7.75 4.04 3.47
CA SER A 30 9.20 3.89 3.61
C SER A 30 9.67 2.45 3.40
N TYR A 31 8.84 1.46 3.74
CA TYR A 31 9.11 0.05 3.47
C TYR A 31 8.99 -0.30 1.97
N HIS A 32 7.85 0.02 1.34
CA HIS A 32 7.63 -0.33 -0.08
C HIS A 32 8.58 0.41 -1.03
N LEU A 33 8.94 1.67 -0.75
CA LEU A 33 9.90 2.42 -1.58
C LEU A 33 11.29 1.77 -1.63
N LYS A 34 11.71 1.07 -0.57
CA LYS A 34 12.99 0.32 -0.58
C LYS A 34 12.98 -0.85 -1.58
N MET A 35 11.80 -1.33 -1.94
CA MET A 35 11.58 -2.42 -2.91
C MET A 35 11.14 -1.89 -4.29
N ARG A 36 11.16 -0.56 -4.49
CA ARG A 36 10.60 0.12 -5.68
C ARG A 36 9.12 -0.20 -5.90
N GLU A 37 8.35 -0.21 -4.81
CA GLU A 37 6.92 -0.43 -4.81
C GLU A 37 6.15 0.75 -4.20
N LEU A 38 4.83 0.76 -4.42
CA LEU A 38 3.89 1.61 -3.72
C LEU A 38 3.06 0.80 -2.70
N PRO A 39 2.52 1.44 -1.65
CA PRO A 39 1.58 0.79 -0.75
C PRO A 39 0.32 0.28 -1.47
N ALA A 40 -0.29 -0.77 -0.91
CA ALA A 40 -1.56 -1.34 -1.37
C ALA A 40 -2.66 -0.30 -1.65
N CYS A 41 -2.74 0.75 -0.82
CA CYS A 41 -3.77 1.79 -0.94
C CYS A 41 -3.66 2.65 -2.21
N CYS A 42 -2.59 2.50 -3.00
CA CYS A 42 -2.45 3.10 -4.31
C CYS A 42 -3.10 2.25 -5.43
N PHE A 43 -3.54 1.03 -5.12
CA PHE A 43 -4.06 0.06 -6.09
C PHE A 43 -5.54 -0.24 -5.82
N PRO A 44 -6.36 -0.43 -6.87
CA PRO A 44 -7.67 -1.06 -6.78
C PRO A 44 -7.62 -2.43 -6.07
N ALA A 45 -8.74 -2.86 -5.49
CA ALA A 45 -8.79 -4.08 -4.67
C ALA A 45 -8.47 -5.36 -5.47
N ASP A 46 -8.86 -5.42 -6.73
CA ASP A 46 -8.54 -6.52 -7.65
C ASP A 46 -7.05 -6.52 -8.04
N ALA A 47 -6.48 -5.36 -8.35
CA ALA A 47 -5.05 -5.21 -8.62
C ALA A 47 -4.18 -5.62 -7.41
N GLU A 48 -4.49 -5.13 -6.20
CA GLU A 48 -3.75 -5.45 -4.98
C GLU A 48 -3.76 -6.96 -4.65
N ARG A 49 -4.78 -7.71 -5.08
CA ARG A 49 -4.82 -9.19 -4.91
C ARG A 49 -3.81 -9.94 -5.76
N THR A 50 -3.25 -9.29 -6.79
CA THR A 50 -2.18 -9.86 -7.61
C THR A 50 -0.80 -9.71 -6.99
N TYR A 51 -0.68 -8.86 -5.94
CA TYR A 51 0.55 -8.50 -5.26
C TYR A 51 1.60 -7.76 -6.12
N ASP A 52 1.29 -7.41 -7.38
CA ASP A 52 2.14 -6.54 -8.18
C ASP A 52 1.99 -5.09 -7.72
N ARG A 53 2.86 -4.67 -6.81
CA ARG A 53 2.88 -3.30 -6.26
C ARG A 53 3.93 -2.42 -6.93
N SER A 54 4.41 -2.81 -8.11
CA SER A 54 5.41 -2.05 -8.85
C SER A 54 4.89 -0.69 -9.30
N PHE A 55 5.81 0.27 -9.51
CA PHE A 55 5.46 1.55 -10.13
C PHE A 55 4.91 1.35 -11.55
N GLU A 56 5.42 0.36 -12.28
CA GLU A 56 4.99 0.02 -13.63
C GLU A 56 3.52 -0.46 -13.65
N HIS A 57 3.12 -1.28 -12.67
CA HIS A 57 1.72 -1.68 -12.52
C HIS A 57 0.84 -0.49 -12.15
N PHE A 58 1.30 0.36 -11.22
CA PHE A 58 0.58 1.58 -10.86
C PHE A 58 0.35 2.49 -12.08
N VAL A 59 1.38 2.73 -12.90
CA VAL A 59 1.26 3.57 -14.09
C VAL A 59 0.24 2.98 -15.06
N ARG A 60 0.30 1.67 -15.34
CA ARG A 60 -0.63 0.99 -16.26
C ARG A 60 -2.11 1.07 -15.86
N LEU A 61 -2.40 1.17 -14.56
CA LEU A 61 -3.77 1.23 -14.05
C LEU A 61 -4.37 2.63 -14.10
N HIS A 62 -3.52 3.66 -14.06
CA HIS A 62 -3.94 5.05 -13.86
C HIS A 62 -3.59 5.99 -15.03
N PHE A 63 -2.81 5.52 -16.01
CA PHE A 63 -2.41 6.25 -17.23
C PHE A 63 -2.45 5.34 -18.45
#